data_AF-W4QEB2-F1
#
_entry.id   AF-W4QEB2-F1
#
_cell.length_a   1.000
_cell.length_b   1.000
_cell.length_c   1.000
_cell.angle_alpha   90.00
_cell.angle_beta   90.00
_cell.angle_gamma   90.00
#
_symmetry.space_group_name_H-M   'P 1'
#
loop_
_entity.id
_entity.type
_entity.pdbx_description
1 polymer ?
#
loop_
_entity_poly.entity_id
_entity_poly.type
_entity_poly.pdbx_seq_one_letter_code
_entity_poly.pdbx_strand_id
1 'polypeptide(L)'
;MIYIGLAGWGDHYSLYKGETGAKLQTYAGHFPIVELDSSFYAIQPKRNMEKWVAETPERFQFIVKAYQGMTGHQKGTDPYETKEEMFEAFRLSIEPLQKAGKLAMVLCQFPPWFDCKKEHVQYLRYMKQELRDLPAALEFRNQTWFTQEMKDKTLAFMRQEKWIHSICDEPQAGIGSIPTVLESTQKEKTLIRMHGRNVHGWNDPGNGKWRDVRYLYRYRTEELEGWLIL
;
A
#
# COMPACT_ATOMS: atom_id res chain seq x y z
N MET A 1 7.54 -18.14 -0.59
CA MET A 1 6.53 -18.01 -1.67
C MET A 1 6.52 -16.56 -2.10
N ILE A 2 6.53 -16.27 -3.41
CA ILE A 2 6.49 -14.91 -3.95
C ILE A 2 5.15 -14.74 -4.67
N TYR A 3 4.44 -13.66 -4.38
CA TYR A 3 3.22 -13.28 -5.08
C TYR A 3 3.45 -11.97 -5.82
N ILE A 4 3.07 -11.95 -7.10
CA ILE A 4 3.11 -10.78 -7.96
C ILE A 4 1.66 -10.41 -8.27
N GLY A 5 1.35 -9.12 -8.21
CA GLY A 5 0.03 -8.59 -8.49
C GLY A 5 0.11 -7.11 -8.84
N LEU A 6 -1.06 -6.51 -9.07
CA LEU A 6 -1.22 -5.12 -9.50
C LEU A 6 -1.97 -4.31 -8.44
N ALA A 7 -1.89 -2.99 -8.57
CA ALA A 7 -2.77 -2.06 -7.86
C ALA A 7 -4.11 -2.00 -8.59
N GLY A 8 -5.17 -2.40 -7.89
CA GLY A 8 -6.50 -2.54 -8.46
C GLY A 8 -6.60 -3.63 -9.54
N TRP A 9 -7.83 -3.84 -10.00
CA TRP A 9 -8.12 -4.73 -11.13
C TRP A 9 -8.85 -4.00 -12.27
N GLY A 10 -9.51 -2.87 -12.02
CA GLY A 10 -10.48 -2.30 -12.98
C GLY A 10 -9.92 -1.77 -14.30
N ASP A 11 -8.69 -1.30 -14.31
CA ASP A 11 -8.05 -0.45 -15.34
C ASP A 11 -6.95 -1.16 -16.15
N HIS A 12 -6.79 -2.47 -15.97
CA HIS A 12 -5.82 -3.30 -16.71
C HIS A 12 -6.43 -3.87 -18.00
N TYR A 13 -6.71 -3.03 -18.99
CA TYR A 13 -7.47 -3.40 -20.21
C TYR A 13 -6.91 -4.59 -20.99
N SER A 14 -5.59 -4.80 -20.97
CA SER A 14 -4.94 -5.94 -21.63
C SER A 14 -5.34 -7.29 -21.05
N LEU A 15 -5.82 -7.34 -19.80
CA LEU A 15 -6.31 -8.57 -19.16
C LEU A 15 -7.72 -8.96 -19.64
N TYR A 16 -8.53 -8.00 -20.09
CA TYR A 16 -9.97 -8.23 -20.26
C TYR A 16 -10.40 -8.48 -21.71
N LYS A 17 -9.55 -8.25 -22.72
CA LYS A 17 -9.84 -8.54 -24.15
C LYS A 17 -11.24 -8.09 -24.65
N GLY A 18 -11.80 -7.03 -24.08
CA GLY A 18 -13.13 -6.51 -24.43
C GLY A 18 -14.29 -7.00 -23.56
N GLU A 19 -14.04 -7.88 -22.58
CA GLU A 19 -15.02 -8.29 -21.58
C GLU A 19 -15.24 -7.20 -20.52
N THR A 20 -16.50 -6.91 -20.20
CA THR A 20 -16.89 -5.87 -19.25
C THR A 20 -17.36 -6.42 -17.90
N GLY A 21 -17.71 -7.71 -17.84
CA GLY A 21 -18.17 -8.41 -16.63
C GLY A 21 -17.06 -9.15 -15.88
N ALA A 22 -17.32 -9.45 -14.60
CA ALA A 22 -16.50 -10.35 -13.77
C ALA A 22 -14.98 -10.03 -13.69
N LYS A 23 -14.61 -8.74 -13.78
CA LYS A 23 -13.20 -8.32 -13.83
C LYS A 23 -12.33 -8.88 -12.69
N LEU A 24 -12.86 -8.98 -11.46
CA LEU A 24 -12.11 -9.54 -10.35
C LEU A 24 -11.86 -11.05 -10.53
N GLN A 25 -12.87 -11.81 -10.97
CA GLN A 25 -12.71 -13.23 -11.30
C GLN A 25 -11.63 -13.42 -12.37
N THR A 26 -11.71 -12.65 -13.46
CA THR A 26 -10.73 -12.71 -14.56
C THR A 26 -9.33 -12.35 -14.07
N TYR A 27 -9.18 -11.26 -13.30
CA TYR A 27 -7.91 -10.89 -12.67
C TYR A 27 -7.33 -12.01 -11.80
N ALA A 28 -8.17 -12.64 -10.99
CA ALA A 28 -7.77 -13.71 -10.08
C ALA A 28 -7.35 -15.01 -10.80
N GLY A 29 -7.66 -15.15 -12.09
CA GLY A 29 -7.10 -16.18 -12.97
C GLY A 29 -5.65 -15.91 -13.41
N HIS A 30 -5.17 -14.68 -13.30
CA HIS A 30 -3.82 -14.27 -13.71
C HIS A 30 -2.87 -14.05 -12.53
N PHE A 31 -3.36 -13.41 -11.45
CA PHE A 31 -2.53 -13.03 -10.32
C PHE A 31 -3.12 -13.59 -9.01
N PRO A 32 -2.28 -14.08 -8.08
CA PRO A 32 -2.73 -14.61 -6.78
C PRO A 32 -2.99 -13.53 -5.72
N ILE A 33 -2.68 -12.26 -6.01
CA ILE A 33 -2.77 -11.15 -5.06
C ILE A 33 -3.16 -9.85 -5.75
N VAL A 34 -3.83 -8.95 -5.04
CA VAL A 34 -4.13 -7.58 -5.52
C VAL A 34 -4.01 -6.55 -4.40
N GLU A 35 -3.57 -5.35 -4.73
CA GLU A 35 -3.70 -4.18 -3.85
C GLU A 35 -5.09 -3.54 -4.06
N LEU A 36 -5.90 -3.54 -3.00
CA LEU A 36 -7.23 -2.94 -2.98
C LEU A 36 -7.12 -1.46 -2.60
N ASP A 37 -7.23 -0.59 -3.60
CA ASP A 37 -7.15 0.86 -3.42
C ASP A 37 -8.50 1.52 -3.12
N SER A 38 -9.63 0.87 -3.38
CA SER A 38 -10.95 1.49 -3.14
C SER A 38 -11.17 1.83 -1.66
N SER A 39 -10.56 1.07 -0.74
CA SER A 39 -10.59 1.31 0.71
C SER A 39 -9.88 2.60 1.12
N PHE A 40 -8.95 3.11 0.30
CA PHE A 40 -8.29 4.38 0.55
C PHE A 40 -9.27 5.56 0.52
N TYR A 41 -10.23 5.54 -0.41
CA TYR A 41 -11.19 6.65 -0.58
C TYR A 41 -12.39 6.55 0.36
N ALA A 42 -12.78 5.33 0.73
CA ALA A 42 -13.89 5.07 1.64
C ALA A 42 -13.72 3.71 2.30
N ILE A 43 -14.00 3.65 3.60
CA ILE A 43 -14.15 2.37 4.31
C ILE A 43 -15.31 1.60 3.67
N GLN A 44 -15.02 0.40 3.17
CA GLN A 44 -15.97 -0.34 2.35
C GLN A 44 -17.07 -0.98 3.21
N PRO A 45 -18.32 -1.06 2.74
CA PRO A 45 -19.32 -1.84 3.43
C PRO A 45 -18.92 -3.32 3.42
N LYS A 46 -19.19 -4.03 4.52
CA LYS A 46 -18.82 -5.44 4.71
C LYS A 46 -19.21 -6.36 3.54
N ARG A 47 -20.40 -6.11 2.96
CA ARG A 47 -20.92 -6.82 1.79
C ARG A 47 -19.97 -6.81 0.58
N ASN A 48 -19.18 -5.75 0.39
CA ASN A 48 -18.22 -5.68 -0.71
C ASN A 48 -17.05 -6.64 -0.47
N MET A 49 -16.54 -6.69 0.76
CA MET A 49 -15.48 -7.62 1.14
C MET A 49 -15.95 -9.08 1.04
N GLU A 50 -17.16 -9.38 1.52
CA GLU A 50 -17.79 -10.70 1.40
C GLU A 50 -17.93 -11.12 -0.06
N LYS A 51 -18.38 -10.21 -0.92
CA LYS A 51 -18.45 -10.43 -2.36
C LYS A 51 -17.07 -10.75 -2.94
N TRP A 52 -16.04 -9.96 -2.65
CA TRP A 52 -14.68 -10.19 -3.17
C TRP A 52 -14.05 -11.48 -2.65
N VAL A 53 -14.37 -11.91 -1.42
CA VAL A 53 -14.02 -13.24 -0.93
C VAL A 53 -14.65 -14.33 -1.81
N ALA A 54 -15.95 -14.21 -2.15
CA ALA A 54 -16.67 -15.20 -2.95
C ALA A 54 -16.22 -15.24 -4.42
N GLU A 55 -15.79 -14.11 -4.97
CA GLU A 55 -15.39 -13.98 -6.38
C GLU A 55 -13.93 -14.41 -6.66
N THR A 56 -13.17 -14.82 -5.64
CA THR A 56 -11.75 -15.15 -5.79
C THR A 56 -11.41 -16.57 -5.29
N PRO A 57 -10.37 -17.23 -5.84
CA PRO A 57 -9.92 -18.54 -5.35
C PRO A 57 -9.56 -18.53 -3.86
N GLU A 58 -9.60 -19.69 -3.20
CA GLU A 58 -9.31 -19.83 -1.76
C GLU A 58 -7.96 -19.22 -1.36
N ARG A 59 -6.92 -19.43 -2.18
CA ARG A 59 -5.55 -18.95 -1.92
C ARG A 59 -5.31 -17.49 -2.29
N PHE A 60 -6.28 -16.82 -2.91
CA PHE A 60 -6.13 -15.43 -3.35
C PHE A 60 -5.99 -14.49 -2.16
N GLN A 61 -5.14 -13.48 -2.29
CA GLN A 61 -4.81 -12.56 -1.21
C GLN A 61 -5.12 -11.10 -1.58
N PHE A 62 -5.45 -10.29 -0.58
CA PHE A 62 -5.67 -8.86 -0.71
C PHE A 62 -4.70 -8.08 0.17
N ILE A 63 -4.04 -7.09 -0.41
CA ILE A 63 -3.36 -6.02 0.32
C ILE A 63 -4.36 -4.87 0.40
N VAL A 64 -4.91 -4.60 1.58
CA VAL A 64 -5.96 -3.58 1.74
C VAL A 64 -5.31 -2.25 2.09
N LYS A 65 -5.47 -1.23 1.25
CA LYS A 65 -4.93 0.10 1.57
C LYS A 65 -5.73 0.75 2.69
N ALA A 66 -5.03 1.30 3.68
CA ALA A 66 -5.65 2.02 4.78
C ALA A 66 -6.46 3.22 4.25
N TYR A 67 -7.56 3.53 4.93
CA TYR A 67 -8.37 4.71 4.60
C TYR A 67 -7.53 5.99 4.72
N GLN A 68 -7.75 6.95 3.82
CA GLN A 68 -6.97 8.18 3.73
C GLN A 68 -6.97 9.02 5.01
N GLY A 69 -8.03 8.95 5.83
CA GLY A 69 -8.08 9.58 7.15
C GLY A 69 -7.08 8.98 8.14
N MET A 70 -6.82 7.67 8.04
CA MET A 70 -5.86 6.96 8.90
C MET A 70 -4.41 7.32 8.58
N THR A 71 -4.12 7.87 7.39
CA THR A 71 -2.75 8.15 6.94
C THR A 71 -2.47 9.64 6.74
N GLY A 72 -3.42 10.52 7.12
CA GLY A 72 -3.25 11.97 7.02
C GLY A 72 -3.31 12.51 5.59
N HIS A 73 -3.94 11.78 4.67
CA HIS A 73 -4.17 12.21 3.28
C HIS A 73 -5.49 12.96 3.11
N GLN A 74 -6.45 12.74 4.00
CA GLN A 74 -7.78 13.32 3.91
C GLN A 74 -7.73 14.85 3.94
N LYS A 75 -8.48 15.45 3.02
CA LYS A 75 -8.74 16.89 2.98
C LYS A 75 -10.21 17.12 3.33
N GLY A 76 -10.48 18.14 4.14
CA GLY A 76 -11.83 18.46 4.59
C GLY A 76 -12.26 17.64 5.80
N THR A 77 -13.58 17.56 6.02
CA THR A 77 -14.17 16.95 7.22
C THR A 77 -14.04 15.43 7.20
N ASP A 78 -13.67 14.87 8.36
CA ASP A 78 -13.69 13.43 8.60
C ASP A 78 -15.14 12.97 8.81
N PRO A 79 -15.64 11.95 8.10
CA PRO A 79 -16.98 11.42 8.36
C PRO A 79 -17.11 10.71 9.72
N TYR A 80 -16.00 10.46 10.42
CA TYR A 80 -15.98 9.87 11.75
C TYR A 80 -15.81 10.93 12.83
N GLU A 81 -16.50 10.80 13.96
CA GLU A 81 -16.42 11.76 15.06
C GLU A 81 -15.07 11.68 15.78
N THR A 82 -14.50 10.46 15.84
CA THR A 82 -13.22 10.17 16.51
C THR A 82 -12.34 9.27 15.66
N LYS A 83 -11.03 9.27 15.93
CA LYS A 83 -10.11 8.33 15.28
C LYS A 83 -10.41 6.89 15.66
N GLU A 84 -10.76 6.66 16.92
CA GLU A 84 -11.12 5.35 17.45
C GLU A 84 -12.30 4.74 16.67
N GLU A 85 -13.34 5.53 16.42
CA GLU A 85 -14.48 5.14 15.59
C GLU A 85 -14.05 4.80 14.14
N MET A 86 -13.20 5.64 13.54
CA MET A 86 -12.66 5.39 12.19
C MET A 86 -11.88 4.07 12.12
N PHE A 87 -10.99 3.82 13.07
CA PHE A 87 -10.20 2.58 13.11
C PHE A 87 -11.08 1.35 13.39
N GLU A 88 -12.12 1.49 14.22
CA GLU A 88 -13.11 0.44 14.42
C GLU A 88 -13.89 0.12 13.14
N ALA A 89 -14.41 1.14 12.46
CA ALA A 89 -15.10 0.97 11.18
C ALA A 89 -14.21 0.28 10.15
N PHE A 90 -12.92 0.62 10.09
CA PHE A 90 -11.96 -0.02 9.19
C PHE A 90 -11.76 -1.50 9.51
N ARG A 91 -11.55 -1.84 10.80
CA ARG A 91 -11.40 -3.23 11.25
C ARG A 91 -12.64 -4.07 10.94
N LEU A 92 -13.84 -3.54 11.20
CA LEU A 92 -15.10 -4.21 10.89
C LEU A 92 -15.31 -4.41 9.38
N SER A 93 -14.90 -3.42 8.58
CA SER A 93 -14.97 -3.49 7.12
C SER A 93 -14.20 -4.68 6.58
N ILE A 94 -12.93 -4.86 6.99
CA ILE A 94 -12.03 -5.89 6.43
C ILE A 94 -12.16 -7.27 7.09
N GLU A 95 -12.97 -7.39 8.15
CA GLU A 95 -13.18 -8.64 8.90
C GLU A 95 -13.47 -9.87 8.01
N PRO A 96 -14.29 -9.79 6.94
CA PRO A 96 -14.53 -10.93 6.05
C PRO A 96 -13.27 -11.47 5.39
N LEU A 97 -12.36 -10.59 4.96
CA LEU A 97 -11.09 -11.00 4.36
C LEU A 97 -10.20 -11.70 5.38
N GLN A 98 -10.17 -11.20 6.62
CA GLN A 98 -9.40 -11.81 7.70
C GLN A 98 -9.95 -13.20 8.04
N LYS A 99 -11.27 -13.34 8.24
CA LYS A 99 -11.92 -14.62 8.55
C LYS A 99 -11.75 -15.66 7.43
N ALA A 100 -11.74 -15.22 6.18
CA ALA A 100 -11.51 -16.08 5.02
C ALA A 100 -10.03 -16.43 4.79
N GLY A 101 -9.09 -15.90 5.59
CA GLY A 101 -7.65 -16.10 5.38
C GLY A 101 -7.10 -15.40 4.13
N LYS A 102 -7.82 -14.42 3.58
CA LYS A 102 -7.49 -13.70 2.34
C LYS A 102 -6.87 -12.31 2.57
N LEU A 103 -6.75 -11.85 3.81
CA LEU A 103 -6.04 -10.61 4.12
C LEU A 103 -4.52 -10.86 4.19
N ALA A 104 -3.77 -10.38 3.21
CA ALA A 104 -2.31 -10.44 3.25
C ALA A 104 -1.76 -9.45 4.30
N MET A 105 -2.17 -8.20 4.20
CA MET A 105 -1.78 -7.09 5.08
C MET A 105 -2.63 -5.83 4.81
N VAL A 106 -2.60 -4.90 5.76
CA VAL A 106 -3.07 -3.52 5.60
C VAL A 106 -1.89 -2.66 5.16
N LEU A 107 -1.98 -2.02 4.00
CA LEU A 107 -0.97 -1.07 3.51
C LEU A 107 -1.22 0.32 4.10
N CYS A 108 -0.30 0.77 4.95
CA CYS A 108 -0.26 2.08 5.59
C CYS A 108 0.77 2.96 4.86
N GLN A 109 0.37 3.48 3.71
CA GLN A 109 1.19 4.42 2.94
C GLN A 109 0.95 5.84 3.43
N PHE A 110 2.01 6.54 3.81
CA PHE A 110 1.97 7.92 4.28
C PHE A 110 2.32 8.91 3.17
N PRO A 111 1.86 10.18 3.26
CA PRO A 111 2.13 11.20 2.26
C PRO A 111 3.55 11.75 2.35
N PRO A 112 4.03 12.49 1.33
CA PRO A 112 5.37 13.08 1.33
C PRO A 112 5.59 14.18 2.38
N TRP A 113 4.54 14.69 3.04
CA TRP A 113 4.68 15.63 4.17
C TRP A 113 4.75 14.94 5.54
N PHE A 114 4.67 13.61 5.60
CA PHE A 114 4.86 12.85 6.82
C PHE A 114 6.36 12.61 7.05
N ASP A 115 7.04 13.59 7.63
CA ASP A 115 8.48 13.59 7.89
C ASP A 115 8.88 12.82 9.17
N CYS A 116 10.16 12.57 9.35
CA CYS A 116 10.70 11.83 10.49
C CYS A 116 10.77 12.72 11.74
N LYS A 117 9.61 12.95 12.38
CA LYS A 117 9.46 13.71 13.63
C LYS A 117 8.86 12.87 14.76
N LYS A 118 9.08 13.31 16.00
CA LYS A 118 8.57 12.64 17.21
C LYS A 118 7.05 12.41 17.17
N GLU A 119 6.28 13.42 16.76
CA GLU A 119 4.82 13.34 16.62
C GLU A 119 4.37 12.27 15.61
N HIS A 120 5.05 12.17 14.47
CA HIS A 120 4.79 11.16 13.45
C HIS A 120 5.18 9.75 13.94
N VAL A 121 6.31 9.60 14.64
CA VAL A 121 6.67 8.32 15.28
C VAL A 121 5.63 7.90 16.33
N GLN A 122 5.11 8.84 17.13
CA GLN A 122 4.03 8.57 18.09
C GLN A 122 2.75 8.16 17.38
N TYR A 123 2.41 8.81 16.27
CA TYR A 123 1.25 8.44 15.46
C TYR A 123 1.38 7.04 14.86
N LEU A 124 2.56 6.64 14.41
CA LEU A 124 2.81 5.27 13.94
C LEU A 124 2.57 4.25 15.05
N ARG A 125 3.00 4.51 16.29
CA ARG A 125 2.70 3.62 17.42
C ARG A 125 1.21 3.52 17.70
N TYR A 126 0.52 4.66 17.72
CA TYR A 126 -0.93 4.71 17.88
C TYR A 126 -1.65 3.91 16.79
N MET A 127 -1.30 4.14 15.51
CA MET A 127 -1.88 3.40 14.38
C MET A 127 -1.64 1.90 14.51
N LYS A 128 -0.45 1.49 14.95
CA LYS A 128 -0.13 0.07 15.15
C LYS A 128 -0.98 -0.55 16.26
N GLN A 129 -1.20 0.17 17.35
CA GLN A 129 -2.09 -0.26 18.44
C GLN A 129 -3.54 -0.42 17.96
N GLU A 130 -4.05 0.55 17.20
CA GLU A 130 -5.41 0.52 16.66
C GLU A 130 -5.64 -0.60 15.63
N LEU A 131 -4.62 -0.93 14.85
CA LEU A 131 -4.64 -2.07 13.93
C LEU A 131 -4.53 -3.42 14.65
N ARG A 132 -4.19 -3.44 15.94
CA ARG A 132 -4.08 -4.65 16.78
C ARG A 132 -3.18 -5.70 16.09
N ASP A 133 -3.68 -6.93 15.99
CA ASP A 133 -2.96 -8.07 15.40
C ASP A 133 -3.02 -8.13 13.86
N LEU A 134 -3.61 -7.13 13.20
CA LEU A 134 -3.64 -7.09 11.74
C LEU A 134 -2.20 -6.97 11.19
N PRO A 135 -1.82 -7.79 10.19
CA PRO A 135 -0.54 -7.60 9.51
C PRO A 135 -0.58 -6.24 8.83
N ALA A 136 0.39 -5.38 9.10
CA ALA A 136 0.39 -4.02 8.61
C ALA A 136 1.74 -3.68 7.97
N ALA A 137 1.69 -3.26 6.71
CA ALA A 137 2.83 -2.76 5.98
C ALA A 137 2.91 -1.24 6.11
N LEU A 138 4.11 -0.73 6.37
CA LEU A 138 4.37 0.69 6.49
C LEU A 138 5.17 1.16 5.28
N GLU A 139 4.68 2.23 4.66
CA GLU A 139 5.32 2.83 3.52
C GLU A 139 5.49 4.33 3.67
N PHE A 140 6.73 4.79 3.58
CA PHE A 140 7.08 6.20 3.64
C PHE A 140 7.21 6.79 2.24
N ARG A 141 6.98 8.09 2.14
CA ARG A 141 7.17 8.92 0.93
C ARG A 141 8.02 10.16 1.19
N ASN A 142 8.56 10.28 2.39
CA ASN A 142 9.40 11.40 2.78
C ASN A 142 10.83 10.91 3.06
N GLN A 143 11.81 11.50 2.38
CA GLN A 143 13.20 11.08 2.42
C GLN A 143 13.83 11.16 3.82
N THR A 144 13.29 11.99 4.73
CA THR A 144 13.84 12.17 6.08
C THR A 144 13.85 10.90 6.93
N TRP A 145 12.99 9.92 6.62
CA TRP A 145 12.98 8.61 7.28
C TRP A 145 14.20 7.75 6.94
N PHE A 146 14.84 8.01 5.81
CA PHE A 146 15.95 7.19 5.27
C PHE A 146 17.17 8.02 4.93
N THR A 147 17.38 9.16 5.60
CA THR A 147 18.70 9.80 5.59
C THR A 147 19.74 8.84 6.16
N GLN A 148 21.01 9.09 5.86
CA GLN A 148 22.12 8.26 6.34
C GLN A 148 22.09 8.06 7.87
N GLU A 149 21.67 9.06 8.63
CA GLU A 149 21.60 9.02 10.10
C GLU A 149 20.34 8.34 10.65
N MET A 150 19.27 8.28 9.85
CA MET A 150 17.96 7.79 10.28
C MET A 150 17.62 6.40 9.79
N LYS A 151 18.17 5.95 8.65
CA LYS A 151 17.85 4.66 8.02
C LYS A 151 17.81 3.51 9.03
N ASP A 152 18.90 3.29 9.77
CA ASP A 152 19.01 2.15 10.69
C ASP A 152 18.05 2.27 11.88
N LYS A 153 17.84 3.50 12.38
CA LYS A 153 16.89 3.79 13.47
C LYS A 153 15.45 3.55 13.02
N THR A 154 15.10 3.98 11.80
CA THR A 154 13.78 3.74 11.20
C THR A 154 13.53 2.24 11.04
N LEU A 155 14.48 1.48 10.49
CA LEU A 155 14.34 0.04 10.34
C LEU A 155 14.29 -0.69 11.69
N ALA A 156 15.07 -0.27 12.68
CA ALA A 156 15.01 -0.81 14.05
C ALA A 156 13.64 -0.55 14.70
N PHE A 157 13.11 0.67 14.57
CA PHE A 157 11.76 1.02 15.03
C PHE A 157 10.71 0.14 14.35
N MET A 158 10.77 -0.04 13.03
CA MET A 158 9.83 -0.89 12.30
C MET A 158 9.90 -2.35 12.75
N ARG A 159 11.08 -2.88 13.05
CA ARG A 159 11.26 -4.23 13.62
C ARG A 159 10.62 -4.33 15.00
N GLN A 160 10.91 -3.37 15.89
CA GLN A 160 10.41 -3.34 17.26
C GLN A 160 8.87 -3.27 17.31
N GLU A 161 8.27 -2.38 16.52
CA GLU A 161 6.81 -2.19 16.47
C GLU A 161 6.10 -3.19 15.55
N LYS A 162 6.82 -4.17 14.98
CA LYS A 162 6.28 -5.23 14.11
C LYS A 162 5.60 -4.70 12.83
N TRP A 163 6.15 -3.65 12.24
CA TRP A 163 5.78 -3.17 10.90
C TRP A 163 6.41 -4.04 9.82
N ILE A 164 5.62 -4.42 8.81
CA ILE A 164 6.11 -5.00 7.57
C ILE A 164 6.66 -3.84 6.72
N HIS A 165 7.89 -3.95 6.22
CA HIS A 165 8.44 -2.92 5.35
C HIS A 165 7.82 -3.01 3.95
N SER A 166 7.26 -1.90 3.47
CA SER A 166 6.94 -1.70 2.07
C SER A 166 8.14 -1.06 1.38
N ILE A 167 8.95 -1.90 0.73
CA ILE A 167 10.12 -1.50 -0.03
C ILE A 167 9.63 -0.85 -1.33
N CYS A 168 10.01 0.41 -1.54
CA CYS A 168 9.58 1.17 -2.71
C CYS A 168 10.68 1.19 -3.76
N ASP A 169 10.32 0.92 -5.01
CA ASP A 169 11.04 1.47 -6.16
C ASP A 169 10.26 2.68 -6.65
N GLU A 170 10.85 3.87 -6.50
CA GLU A 170 10.23 5.13 -6.90
C GLU A 170 11.31 6.10 -7.41
N PRO A 171 10.96 7.15 -8.18
CA PRO A 171 11.96 8.05 -8.73
C PRO A 171 12.68 8.79 -7.60
N GLN A 172 13.99 8.97 -7.75
CA GLN A 172 14.80 9.77 -6.83
C GLN A 172 14.58 11.26 -7.12
N ALA A 173 13.42 11.76 -6.69
CA ALA A 173 12.84 13.04 -7.09
C ALA A 173 12.88 14.10 -5.97
N GLY A 174 13.72 13.90 -4.95
CA GLY A 174 13.91 14.82 -3.82
C GLY A 174 13.11 14.40 -2.58
N ILE A 175 12.77 15.39 -1.74
CA ILE A 175 12.25 15.14 -0.38
C ILE A 175 10.96 14.30 -0.34
N GLY A 176 10.13 14.40 -1.38
CA GLY A 176 8.88 13.65 -1.53
C GLY A 176 9.06 12.27 -2.19
N SER A 177 10.25 11.71 -2.11
CA SER A 177 10.60 10.35 -2.51
C SER A 177 11.59 9.73 -1.52
N ILE A 178 11.67 8.40 -1.48
CA ILE A 178 12.61 7.63 -0.66
C ILE A 178 13.56 6.80 -1.53
N PRO A 179 14.77 6.50 -1.04
CA PRO A 179 15.64 5.53 -1.71
C PRO A 179 15.04 4.12 -1.61
N THR A 180 15.41 3.25 -2.55
CA THR A 180 15.12 1.83 -2.44
C THR A 180 15.93 1.22 -1.30
N VAL A 181 15.26 0.83 -0.21
CA VAL A 181 15.90 0.22 0.97
C VAL A 181 15.57 -1.27 1.01
N LEU A 182 16.50 -2.09 0.52
CA LEU A 182 16.36 -3.55 0.35
C LEU A 182 16.59 -4.33 1.66
N GLU A 183 15.82 -3.98 2.69
CA GLU A 183 15.92 -4.62 4.00
C GLU A 183 14.53 -5.01 4.52
N SER A 184 14.33 -6.30 4.78
CA SER A 184 13.13 -6.77 5.47
C SER A 184 13.15 -6.38 6.95
N THR A 185 12.01 -5.99 7.48
CA THR A 185 11.80 -5.74 8.92
C THR A 185 11.10 -6.91 9.62
N GLN A 186 10.45 -7.80 8.87
CA GLN A 186 9.81 -9.01 9.39
C GLN A 186 10.33 -10.24 8.66
N LYS A 187 10.27 -11.41 9.31
CA LYS A 187 10.73 -12.68 8.70
C LYS A 187 9.68 -13.30 7.81
N GLU A 188 8.41 -13.06 8.12
CA GLU A 188 7.26 -13.76 7.55
C GLU A 188 6.82 -13.13 6.23
N LYS A 189 6.87 -11.80 6.12
CA LYS A 189 6.38 -11.04 4.97
C LYS A 189 7.20 -9.77 4.76
N THR A 190 7.39 -9.43 3.48
CA THR A 190 7.84 -8.13 2.98
C THR A 190 6.92 -7.75 1.83
N LEU A 191 6.73 -6.45 1.61
CA LEU A 191 6.04 -5.92 0.44
C LEU A 191 7.03 -5.14 -0.41
N ILE A 192 7.01 -5.35 -1.73
CA ILE A 192 7.73 -4.52 -2.70
C ILE A 192 6.67 -3.81 -3.54
N ARG A 193 6.77 -2.48 -3.67
CA ARG A 193 5.90 -1.67 -4.51
C ARG A 193 6.73 -0.91 -5.54
N MET A 194 6.44 -1.16 -6.81
CA MET A 194 7.14 -0.55 -7.94
C MET A 194 6.29 0.58 -8.52
N HIS A 195 6.71 1.83 -8.32
CA HIS A 195 5.98 3.05 -8.72
C HIS A 195 6.46 3.63 -10.06
N GLY A 196 7.46 3.01 -10.69
CA GLY A 196 8.16 3.59 -11.82
C GLY A 196 9.26 4.56 -11.41
N ARG A 197 9.99 5.09 -12.40
CA ARG A 197 11.12 6.01 -12.18
C ARG A 197 10.98 7.33 -12.96
N ASN A 198 9.74 7.76 -13.23
CA ASN A 198 9.46 9.01 -13.94
C ASN A 198 9.63 10.24 -13.02
N VAL A 199 10.85 10.76 -12.92
CA VAL A 199 11.17 11.95 -12.09
C VAL A 199 10.34 13.17 -12.49
N HIS A 200 10.14 13.40 -13.79
CA HIS A 200 9.38 14.56 -14.27
C HIS A 200 7.91 14.48 -13.85
N GLY A 201 7.26 13.35 -14.10
CA GLY A 201 5.85 13.13 -13.70
C GLY A 201 5.64 13.09 -12.19
N TRP A 202 6.68 12.78 -11.42
CA TRP A 202 6.62 12.79 -9.96
C TRP A 202 6.55 14.21 -9.39
N ASN A 203 7.31 15.14 -9.97
CA ASN A 203 7.41 16.51 -9.51
C ASN A 203 6.39 17.45 -10.17
N ASP A 204 5.96 17.14 -11.40
CA ASP A 204 4.95 17.90 -12.12
C ASP A 204 3.66 17.07 -12.28
N PRO A 205 2.59 17.39 -11.54
CA PRO A 205 1.32 16.68 -11.60
C PRO A 205 0.52 16.89 -12.90
N GLY A 206 1.04 17.59 -13.90
CA GLY A 206 0.47 17.65 -15.25
C GLY A 206 -0.97 18.16 -15.28
N ASN A 207 -1.19 19.42 -14.92
CA ASN A 207 -2.50 20.08 -14.90
C ASN A 207 -3.58 19.30 -14.12
N GLY A 208 -3.19 18.57 -13.06
CA GLY A 208 -4.11 17.81 -12.20
C GLY A 208 -4.31 16.35 -12.59
N LYS A 209 -3.70 15.87 -13.69
CA LYS A 209 -3.69 14.46 -14.11
C LYS A 209 -2.51 13.68 -13.53
N TRP A 210 -2.17 13.96 -12.28
CA TRP A 210 -0.94 13.47 -11.68
C TRP A 210 -0.83 11.95 -11.66
N ARG A 211 -1.96 11.21 -11.57
CA ARG A 211 -1.97 9.75 -11.64
C ARG A 211 -1.50 9.21 -12.98
N ASP A 212 -1.89 9.88 -14.06
CA ASP A 212 -1.61 9.46 -15.43
C ASP A 212 -0.15 9.71 -15.82
N VAL A 213 0.55 10.58 -15.09
CA VAL A 213 1.93 11.00 -15.42
C VAL A 213 2.93 10.48 -14.39
N ARG A 214 2.61 10.51 -13.10
CA ARG A 214 3.51 10.11 -12.01
C ARG A 214 3.97 8.66 -12.12
N TYR A 215 3.05 7.76 -12.45
CA TYR A 215 3.30 6.33 -12.57
C TYR A 215 3.56 5.89 -14.02
N LEU A 216 3.64 6.84 -14.96
CA LEU A 216 3.87 6.55 -16.37
C LEU A 216 5.32 6.12 -16.60
N TYR A 217 5.58 4.84 -16.38
CA TYR A 217 6.90 4.26 -16.54
C TYR A 217 6.78 2.81 -16.98
N ARG A 218 7.59 2.41 -17.96
CA ARG A 218 7.76 1.02 -18.36
C ARG A 218 9.17 0.61 -18.01
N TYR A 219 9.30 -0.19 -16.95
CA TYR A 219 10.58 -0.77 -16.57
C TYR A 219 11.18 -1.54 -17.74
N ARG A 220 12.47 -1.34 -17.97
CA ARG A 220 13.24 -2.17 -18.89
C ARG A 220 13.55 -3.52 -18.22
N THR A 221 13.82 -4.53 -19.03
CA THR A 221 14.14 -5.88 -18.55
C THR A 221 15.32 -5.86 -17.57
N GLU A 222 16.37 -5.09 -17.87
CA GLU A 222 17.57 -5.01 -17.03
C GLU A 222 17.27 -4.41 -15.65
N GLU A 223 16.29 -3.48 -15.58
CA GLU A 223 15.87 -2.90 -14.31
C GLU A 223 15.09 -3.89 -13.45
N LEU A 224 14.31 -4.78 -14.07
CA LEU A 224 13.58 -5.84 -13.38
C LEU A 224 14.52 -6.98 -12.96
N GLU A 225 15.50 -7.33 -13.79
CA GLU A 225 16.52 -8.34 -13.47
C GLU A 225 17.34 -7.96 -12.23
N GLY A 226 17.56 -6.67 -12.00
CA GLY A 226 18.17 -6.16 -10.77
C GLY A 226 17.43 -6.57 -9.49
N TRP A 227 16.14 -6.91 -9.57
CA TRP A 227 15.35 -7.39 -8.43
C TRP A 227 15.42 -8.91 -8.22
N LEU A 228 15.97 -9.67 -9.16
CA LEU A 228 16.10 -11.12 -9.07
C LEU A 228 17.35 -11.59 -8.32
N ILE A 229 18.34 -10.70 -8.18
CA ILE A 229 19.70 -11.02 -7.68
C ILE A 229 19.85 -10.62 -6.19
N LEU A 230 18.75 -10.20 -5.55
CA LEU A 230 18.70 -9.69 -4.17
C LEU A 230 17.96 -10.67 -3.24
#